data_AF-A0A2X1KUJ3-F1
#
_entry.id   AF-A0A2X1KUJ3-F1
#
_cell.length_a   1.000
_cell.length_b   1.000
_cell.length_c   1.000
_cell.angle_alpha   90.00
_cell.angle_beta   90.00
_cell.angle_gamma   90.00
#
_symmetry.space_group_name_H-M   'P 1'
#
loop_
_entity.id
_entity.type
_entity.pdbx_description
1 polymer ?
#
loop_
_entity_poly.entity_id
_entity_poly.type
_entity_poly.pdbx_seq_one_letter_code
_entity_poly.pdbx_strand_id
1 'polypeptide(L)' 'MENIMNNPVIGVVMCRNRLKGHAPQTLQEKYLNAIIHAGGLPIALPHALAEPSLLEQLLPKLDGIYLPW' A
#
# COMPACT_ATOMS: atom_id res chain seq x y z
N MET A 1 -26.36 11.02 -6.98
CA MET A 1 -25.22 11.98 -7.01
C MET A 1 -23.99 11.14 -6.74
N GLU A 2 -23.39 10.59 -7.80
CA GLU A 2 -22.16 9.79 -7.67
C GLU A 2 -21.03 10.73 -7.25
N ASN A 3 -20.30 10.37 -6.20
CA ASN A 3 -19.07 11.07 -5.85
C ASN A 3 -18.06 10.79 -6.97
N ILE A 4 -17.81 11.78 -7.83
CA ILE A 4 -16.73 11.78 -8.83
C ILE A 4 -15.40 12.03 -8.10
N MET A 5 -15.09 11.20 -7.10
CA MET A 5 -13.76 11.14 -6.48
C MET A 5 -13.22 9.76 -6.79
N ASN A 6 -12.67 9.60 -7.98
CA ASN A 6 -11.96 8.39 -8.36
C ASN A 6 -10.54 8.51 -7.81
N ASN A 7 -10.38 8.24 -6.51
CA ASN A 7 -9.09 8.33 -5.84
C ASN A 7 -8.15 7.24 -6.41
N PRO A 8 -6.96 7.58 -6.94
CA PRO A 8 -6.03 6.58 -7.47
C PRO A 8 -5.62 5.60 -6.37
N VAL A 9 -5.64 4.30 -6.69
CA VAL A 9 -5.24 3.21 -5.80
C VAL A 9 -3.72 3.15 -5.75
N ILE A 10 -3.15 3.48 -4.59
CA ILE A 10 -1.70 3.54 -4.39
C ILE A 10 -1.25 2.34 -3.56
N GLY A 11 -0.45 1.46 -4.15
CA GLY A 11 0.19 0.34 -3.45
C GLY A 11 1.37 0.81 -2.59
N VAL A 12 1.27 0.65 -1.27
CA VAL A 12 2.27 1.10 -0.30
C VAL A 12 3.06 -0.09 0.25
N VAL A 13 4.35 -0.16 -0.08
CA VAL A 13 5.22 -1.27 0.37
C VAL A 13 5.39 -1.25 1.88
N MET A 14 5.11 -2.39 2.53
CA MET A 14 5.26 -2.53 3.99
C MET A 14 6.70 -2.85 4.39
N CYS A 15 7.06 -2.56 5.65
CA CYS A 15 8.32 -2.99 6.26
C CYS A 15 8.09 -4.23 7.14
N ARG A 16 9.12 -5.05 7.35
CA ARG A 16 9.07 -6.18 8.29
C ARG A 16 9.73 -5.79 9.60
N ASN A 17 8.99 -5.90 10.70
CA ASN A 17 9.49 -5.63 12.04
C ASN A 17 9.54 -6.92 12.87
N ARG A 18 10.16 -6.83 14.06
CA ARG A 18 10.03 -7.85 15.11
C ARG A 18 9.36 -7.22 16.31
N LEU A 19 8.16 -7.67 16.65
CA LEU A 19 7.38 -7.17 17.79
C LEU A 19 6.88 -8.36 18.61
N LYS A 20 7.26 -8.40 19.89
CA LYS A 20 6.82 -9.43 20.86
C LYS A 20 7.00 -10.88 20.36
N GLY A 21 8.11 -11.17 19.70
CA GLY A 21 8.41 -12.51 19.15
C GLY A 21 7.75 -12.85 17.81
N HIS A 22 6.88 -11.98 17.30
CA HIS A 22 6.27 -12.12 15.98
C HIS A 22 7.02 -11.26 14.96
N ALA A 23 6.88 -11.61 13.68
CA ALA A 23 7.46 -10.87 12.56
C ALA A 23 6.38 -10.13 11.75
N PRO A 24 5.67 -9.14 12.34
CA PRO A 24 4.61 -8.43 11.64
C PRO A 24 5.17 -7.57 10.52
N GLN A 25 4.30 -7.29 9.57
CA GLN A 25 4.54 -6.23 8.60
C GLN A 25 3.86 -4.96 9.08
N THR A 26 4.58 -3.85 8.99
CA THR A 26 4.16 -2.56 9.56
C THR A 26 4.27 -1.46 8.51
N LEU A 27 3.38 -0.47 8.61
CA LEU A 27 3.40 0.75 7.83
C LEU A 27 3.12 1.91 8.79
N GLN A 28 3.97 2.95 8.78
CA GLN A 28 3.75 4.12 9.63
C GLN A 28 2.63 4.99 9.06
N GLU A 29 1.72 5.45 9.93
CA GLU A 29 0.55 6.23 9.53
C GLU A 29 0.89 7.54 8.80
N LYS A 30 2.04 8.16 9.09
CA LYS A 30 2.48 9.39 8.39
C LYS A 30 2.53 9.24 6.87
N TYR A 31 2.84 8.04 6.38
CA TYR A 31 2.86 7.75 4.94
C TYR A 31 1.46 7.59 4.36
N LEU A 32 0.56 6.92 5.10
CA LEU A 32 -0.85 6.80 4.73
C LEU A 32 -1.52 8.18 4.70
N ASN A 33 -1.29 8.99 5.72
CA ASN A 33 -1.85 10.33 5.85
C ASN A 33 -1.40 11.25 4.72
N ALA A 34 -0.14 11.14 4.27
CA ALA A 34 0.36 11.91 3.13
C ALA A 34 -0.39 11.56 1.83
N ILE A 35 -0.63 10.27 1.58
CA ILE A 35 -1.37 9.80 0.39
C ILE A 35 -2.84 10.24 0.46
N ILE A 36 -3.49 10.07 1.62
CA ILE A 36 -4.88 10.48 1.84
C ILE A 36 -5.03 11.99 1.64
N HIS A 37 -4.11 12.78 2.19
CA HIS A 37 -4.12 14.23 2.04
C HIS A 37 -3.92 14.68 0.57
N ALA A 38 -3.18 13.91 -0.22
CA ALA A 38 -3.01 14.13 -1.65
C ALA A 38 -4.19 13.59 -2.50
N GLY A 39 -5.23 13.02 -1.88
CA GLY A 39 -6.40 12.48 -2.57
C GLY A 39 -6.20 11.08 -3.16
N GLY A 40 -5.21 10.30 -2.69
CA GLY A 40 -5.03 8.90 -3.07
C GLY A 40 -5.73 7.91 -2.12
N LEU A 41 -5.93 6.68 -2.59
CA LEU A 41 -6.44 5.55 -1.81
C LEU A 41 -5.28 4.58 -1.52
N PRO A 42 -4.66 4.62 -0.32
CA PRO A 42 -3.53 3.76 -0.03
C PRO A 42 -3.97 2.32 0.31
N ILE A 43 -3.29 1.33 -0.26
CA ILE A 43 -3.40 -0.07 0.14
C ILE A 43 -2.03 -0.60 0.57
N ALA A 44 -1.97 -1.28 1.70
CA ALA A 44 -0.72 -1.86 2.18
C ALA A 44 -0.34 -3.10 1.35
N LEU A 45 0.93 -3.23 0.98
CA LEU A 45 1.48 -4.34 0.21
C LEU A 45 2.37 -5.24 1.10
N PRO A 46 1.85 -6.38 1.58
CA PRO A 46 2.64 -7.42 2.24
C PRO A 46 3.78 -7.96 1.38
N HIS A 47 4.84 -8.47 2.02
CA HIS A 47 6.03 -9.01 1.32
C HIS A 47 5.72 -10.30 0.55
N ALA A 48 4.67 -11.02 0.93
CA ALA A 48 4.22 -12.20 0.20
C ALA A 48 3.75 -11.88 -1.22
N LEU A 49 3.33 -10.63 -1.49
CA LEU A 49 2.94 -10.16 -2.82
C LEU A 49 4.12 -9.95 -3.78
N ALA A 50 5.37 -10.15 -3.32
CA ALA A 50 6.54 -10.17 -4.19
C ALA A 50 6.63 -11.47 -5.02
N GLU A 51 5.77 -12.45 -4.77
CA GLU A 51 5.64 -13.61 -5.64
C GLU A 51 5.19 -13.14 -7.05
N PRO A 52 5.89 -13.53 -8.13
CA PRO A 52 5.67 -12.98 -9.46
C PRO A 52 4.23 -13.08 -9.97
N SER A 53 3.59 -14.25 -9.85
CA SER A 53 2.22 -14.45 -10.32
C SER A 53 1.18 -13.63 -9.55
N LEU A 54 1.39 -13.39 -8.25
CA LEU A 54 0.54 -12.53 -7.43
C LEU A 54 0.76 -11.06 -7.79
N LEU A 55 2.02 -10.66 -8.01
CA LEU A 55 2.37 -9.29 -8.38
C LEU A 55 1.79 -8.93 -9.75
N GLU A 56 1.92 -9.81 -10.75
CA GLU A 56 1.35 -9.63 -12.09
C GLU A 56 -0.18 -9.45 -12.06
N GLN A 57 -0.88 -10.18 -11.17
CA GLN A 57 -2.33 -10.03 -11.01
C GLN A 57 -2.73 -8.73 -10.30
N LEU A 58 -1.85 -8.20 -9.44
CA LEU A 58 -2.13 -7.00 -8.66
C LEU A 58 -1.81 -5.72 -9.40
N LEU A 59 -0.71 -5.68 -10.17
CA LEU A 59 -0.22 -4.48 -10.86
C LEU A 59 -1.31 -3.75 -11.69
N PRO A 60 -2.17 -4.43 -12.47
CA PRO A 60 -3.23 -3.76 -13.23
C PRO A 60 -4.30 -3.06 -12.37
N LYS A 61 -4.34 -3.32 -11.06
CA LYS A 61 -5.29 -2.72 -10.11
C LYS A 61 -4.70 -1.53 -9.33
N LEU A 62 -3.44 -1.21 -9.56
CA LEU A 62 -2.73 -0.12 -8.90
C LEU A 62 -2.51 1.02 -9.89
N ASP A 63 -2.88 2.22 -9.47
CA ASP A 63 -2.63 3.46 -10.22
C ASP A 63 -1.26 4.05 -9.88
N GLY A 64 -0.63 3.60 -8.79
CA GLY A 64 0.72 3.99 -8.41
C GLY A 64 1.36 3.10 -7.34
N ILE A 65 2.68 3.19 -7.22
CA ILE A 65 3.47 2.51 -6.19
C ILE A 65 4.14 3.56 -5.30
N TYR A 66 4.04 3.38 -3.98
CA TYR A 66 4.67 4.24 -2.99
C TYR A 66 5.68 3.45 -2.16
N LEU A 67 6.88 4.00 -2.04
CA LEU A 67 8.00 3.42 -1.30
C LEU A 67 8.26 4.28 -0.06
N PRO A 68 7.80 3.87 1.14
CA PRO A 68 8.12 4.54 2.38
C PRO A 68 9.63 4.46 2.66
N TRP A 69 10.24 5.57 3.10
CA TRP A 69 11.61 5.58 3.62
C TRP A 69 11.69 5.14 5.08
#